data_AF-A0A9Y2IBB6-F1
#
_entry.id   AF-A0A9Y2IBB6-F1
#
_cell.length_a   1.000
_cell.length_b   1.000
_cell.length_c   1.000
_cell.angle_alpha   90.00
_cell.angle_beta   90.00
_cell.angle_gamma   90.00
#
_symmetry.space_group_name_H-M   'P 1'
#
loop_
_entity.id
_entity.type
_entity.pdbx_description
1 polymer ?
#
loop_
_entity_poly.entity_id
_entity_poly.type
_entity_poly.pdbx_seq_one_letter_code
_entity_poly.pdbx_strand_id
1 'polypeptide(L)'
;MSGTVTQPRPARTRWRITAAAVVATASAGAYLAAPAPAAHAATTAGVCLTTADRSNLLKQQGNVSFGSGGSGPVITVNPNTTYQSMVGFGASFTDSAAWNISNSPRRDEIMNSLFNTTSGIGLSFLRQPIGASDFSHSNFYTYDTARRTRLSRGFPWRTTTPTSCRWSSRPRA
;
A
#
# COMPACT_ATOMS: atom_id res chain seq x y z
N MET A 1 -1.87 -5.27 -76.72
CA MET A 1 -2.91 -6.30 -76.57
C MET A 1 -3.19 -6.41 -75.07
N SER A 2 -3.91 -5.45 -74.48
CA SER A 2 -5.38 -5.39 -74.35
C SER A 2 -5.95 -6.57 -73.57
N GLY A 3 -6.47 -6.30 -72.38
CA GLY A 3 -7.27 -7.25 -71.60
C GLY A 3 -7.47 -6.85 -70.14
N THR A 4 -8.10 -5.71 -69.86
CA THR A 4 -8.56 -5.35 -68.51
C THR A 4 -10.01 -5.80 -68.35
N VAL A 5 -10.27 -6.73 -67.43
CA VAL A 5 -11.62 -7.22 -67.12
C VAL A 5 -12.31 -6.27 -66.14
N THR A 6 -13.44 -5.73 -66.57
CA THR A 6 -14.37 -4.88 -65.80
C THR A 6 -15.32 -5.73 -64.96
N GLN A 7 -15.51 -5.38 -63.69
CA GLN A 7 -16.64 -5.84 -62.87
C GLN A 7 -17.38 -4.62 -62.29
N PRO A 8 -18.72 -4.66 -62.22
CA PRO A 8 -19.55 -3.49 -61.95
C PRO A 8 -19.62 -3.14 -60.45
N ARG A 9 -19.56 -1.84 -60.14
CA ARG A 9 -19.85 -1.32 -58.80
C ARG A 9 -21.33 -0.94 -58.69
N PRO A 10 -22.08 -1.40 -57.66
CA PRO A 10 -23.44 -0.94 -57.43
C PRO A 10 -23.46 0.49 -56.88
N ALA A 11 -24.32 1.32 -57.46
CA ALA A 11 -24.54 2.71 -57.10
C ALA A 11 -25.21 2.83 -55.73
N ARG A 12 -24.70 3.72 -54.87
CA ARG A 12 -25.40 4.19 -53.67
C ARG A 12 -25.25 5.70 -53.48
N THR A 13 -26.32 6.38 -53.91
CA THR A 13 -27.00 7.53 -53.30
C THR A 13 -26.16 8.54 -52.52
N ARG A 14 -26.05 9.74 -53.09
CA ARG A 14 -25.46 10.93 -52.47
C ARG A 14 -26.40 11.47 -51.39
N TRP A 15 -26.01 11.39 -50.13
CA TRP A 15 -26.56 12.24 -49.07
C TRP A 15 -25.58 13.36 -48.76
N ARG A 16 -26.08 14.59 -48.90
CA ARG A 16 -25.40 15.83 -48.55
C ARG A 16 -25.34 15.92 -47.03
N ILE A 17 -24.15 16.08 -46.46
CA ILE A 17 -23.98 16.52 -45.07
C ILE A 17 -23.38 17.93 -45.13
N THR A 18 -24.18 18.90 -44.71
CA THR A 18 -23.81 20.28 -44.44
C THR A 18 -22.80 20.33 -43.29
N ALA A 19 -21.67 21.00 -43.53
CA ALA A 19 -20.65 21.26 -42.52
C ALA A 19 -21.16 22.30 -41.50
N ALA A 20 -21.27 21.91 -40.24
CA ALA A 20 -21.41 22.83 -39.11
C ALA A 20 -20.04 22.97 -38.44
N ALA A 21 -19.50 24.19 -38.45
CA ALA A 21 -18.25 24.54 -37.78
C ALA A 21 -18.48 24.53 -36.26
N VAL A 22 -17.76 23.66 -35.54
CA VAL A 22 -17.70 23.68 -34.07
C VAL A 22 -16.46 24.48 -33.67
N VAL A 23 -16.71 25.65 -33.09
CA VAL A 23 -15.72 26.50 -32.44
C VAL A 23 -15.30 25.82 -31.14
N ALA A 24 -14.04 25.41 -31.03
CA ALA A 24 -13.46 24.87 -29.82
C ALA A 24 -13.05 26.00 -28.88
N THR A 25 -13.85 26.28 -27.85
CA THR A 25 -13.44 27.11 -26.71
C THR A 25 -12.70 26.24 -25.69
N ALA A 26 -11.39 26.47 -25.54
CA ALA A 26 -10.60 25.90 -24.47
C ALA A 26 -10.86 26.68 -23.17
N SER A 27 -11.63 26.11 -22.24
CA SER A 27 -11.75 26.63 -20.88
C SER A 27 -10.69 25.97 -19.99
N ALA A 28 -9.70 26.76 -19.56
CA ALA A 28 -8.82 26.43 -18.46
C ALA A 28 -9.64 26.44 -17.16
N GLY A 29 -10.16 25.27 -16.76
CA GLY A 29 -10.85 25.10 -15.49
C GLY A 29 -9.85 25.09 -14.33
N ALA A 30 -9.78 26.20 -13.59
CA ALA A 30 -9.18 26.21 -12.26
C ALA A 30 -10.05 25.34 -11.33
N TYR A 31 -9.54 24.19 -10.91
CA TYR A 31 -10.18 23.37 -9.88
C TYR A 31 -10.05 24.11 -8.54
N LEU A 32 -11.08 24.85 -8.15
CA LEU A 32 -11.23 25.32 -6.77
C LEU A 32 -11.51 24.09 -5.89
N ALA A 33 -10.55 23.69 -5.07
CA ALA A 33 -10.78 22.74 -3.99
C ALA A 33 -11.81 23.37 -3.03
N ALA A 34 -13.04 22.84 -3.02
CA ALA A 34 -14.03 23.24 -2.04
C ALA A 34 -13.48 22.94 -0.63
N PRO A 35 -13.56 23.88 0.33
CA PRO A 35 -13.17 23.61 1.70
C PRO A 35 -14.03 22.45 2.23
N ALA A 36 -13.39 21.46 2.85
CA ALA A 36 -14.09 20.35 3.48
C ALA A 36 -15.15 20.92 4.45
N PRO A 37 -16.39 20.39 4.46
CA PRO A 37 -17.41 20.86 5.38
C PRO A 37 -16.87 20.73 6.81
N ALA A 38 -17.00 21.80 7.59
CA ALA A 38 -16.64 21.80 9.00
C ALA A 38 -17.45 20.68 9.68
N ALA A 39 -16.75 19.64 10.11
CA ALA A 39 -17.35 18.54 10.86
C ALA A 39 -18.08 19.14 12.06
N HIS A 40 -19.40 18.94 12.13
CA HIS A 40 -20.18 19.31 13.32
C HIS A 40 -19.55 18.62 14.52
N ALA A 41 -19.31 19.36 15.60
CA ALA A 41 -18.78 18.81 16.83
C ALA A 41 -19.74 17.70 17.31
N ALA A 42 -19.32 16.45 17.20
CA ALA A 42 -20.12 15.32 17.64
C ALA A 42 -20.43 15.50 19.13
N THR A 43 -21.70 15.37 19.52
CA THR A 43 -22.15 15.51 20.92
C THR A 43 -21.91 14.23 21.74
N THR A 44 -21.42 13.18 21.09
CA THR A 44 -21.09 11.89 21.71
C THR A 44 -19.76 11.38 21.19
N ALA A 45 -19.06 10.60 22.02
CA ALA A 45 -17.85 9.88 21.68
C ALA A 45 -18.15 8.39 21.50
N GLY A 46 -17.66 7.82 20.40
CA GLY A 46 -17.66 6.37 20.20
C GLY A 46 -16.54 5.70 21.01
N VAL A 47 -16.80 4.51 21.52
CA VAL A 47 -15.84 3.76 22.35
C VAL A 47 -15.68 2.35 21.79
N CYS A 48 -14.44 1.94 21.55
CA CYS A 48 -14.09 0.58 21.14
C CYS A 48 -13.22 -0.07 22.22
N LEU A 49 -13.58 -1.29 22.64
CA LEU A 49 -12.94 -1.97 23.77
C LEU A 49 -12.38 -3.34 23.35
N THR A 50 -11.15 -3.60 23.79
CA THR A 50 -10.54 -4.94 23.79
C THR A 50 -10.04 -5.25 25.20
N THR A 51 -10.42 -6.40 25.75
CA THR A 51 -10.04 -6.83 27.10
C THR A 51 -9.07 -8.01 27.05
N ALA A 52 -8.19 -8.10 28.05
CA ALA A 52 -7.15 -9.15 28.10
C ALA A 52 -7.75 -10.57 28.22
N ASP A 53 -8.89 -10.70 28.90
CA ASP A 53 -9.68 -11.94 29.03
C ASP A 53 -10.45 -12.31 27.75
N ARG A 54 -10.36 -11.49 26.69
CA ARG A 54 -11.06 -11.65 25.40
C ARG A 54 -12.58 -11.57 25.47
N SER A 55 -13.16 -11.11 26.58
CA SER A 55 -14.61 -10.86 26.68
C SER A 55 -15.09 -9.77 25.72
N ASN A 56 -14.20 -8.84 25.34
CA ASN A 56 -14.39 -7.86 24.30
C ASN A 56 -13.20 -7.91 23.32
N LEU A 57 -13.49 -7.97 22.02
CA LEU A 57 -12.49 -8.00 20.93
C LEU A 57 -12.87 -6.97 19.88
N LEU A 58 -12.23 -5.80 19.93
CA LEU A 58 -12.55 -4.63 19.09
C LEU A 58 -14.06 -4.33 19.06
N LYS A 59 -14.71 -4.46 20.21
CA LYS A 59 -16.17 -4.36 20.30
C LYS A 59 -16.60 -2.92 20.53
N GLN A 60 -17.46 -2.40 19.67
CA GLN A 60 -18.12 -1.12 19.85
C GLN A 60 -18.97 -1.14 21.14
N GLN A 61 -18.78 -0.14 21.99
CA GLN A 61 -19.56 0.08 23.21
C GLN A 61 -20.62 1.15 22.97
N GLY A 62 -21.50 1.35 23.95
CA GLY A 62 -22.42 2.48 23.94
C GLY A 62 -21.67 3.81 23.85
N ASN A 63 -22.19 4.73 23.05
CA ASN A 63 -21.60 6.06 22.93
C ASN A 63 -21.71 6.82 24.25
N VAL A 64 -20.69 7.62 24.55
CA VAL A 64 -20.64 8.44 25.76
C VAL A 64 -20.95 9.88 25.39
N SER A 65 -21.96 10.48 26.04
CA SER A 65 -22.30 11.89 25.83
C SER A 65 -21.30 12.81 26.52
N PHE A 66 -20.93 13.90 25.84
CA PHE A 66 -20.12 14.94 26.47
C PHE A 66 -20.91 15.68 27.56
N GLY A 67 -20.25 16.03 28.66
CA GLY A 67 -20.87 16.69 29.81
C GLY A 67 -19.84 17.26 30.78
N SER A 68 -20.31 17.69 31.95
CA SER A 68 -19.43 18.15 33.03
C SER A 68 -18.51 17.03 33.52
N GLY A 69 -17.27 17.39 33.89
CA GLY A 69 -16.24 16.42 34.30
C GLY A 69 -16.63 15.55 35.50
N GLY A 70 -16.11 14.32 35.53
CA GLY A 70 -16.29 13.36 36.62
C GLY A 70 -15.21 13.43 37.71
N SER A 71 -15.33 12.61 38.76
CA SER A 71 -14.42 12.59 39.92
C SER A 71 -13.13 11.76 39.75
N GLY A 72 -12.83 11.32 38.53
CA GLY A 72 -11.66 10.48 38.22
C GLY A 72 -10.43 11.25 37.75
N PRO A 73 -9.32 10.55 37.45
CA PRO A 73 -8.16 11.15 36.79
C PRO A 73 -8.56 11.84 35.48
N VAL A 74 -8.10 13.07 35.28
CA VAL A 74 -8.47 13.90 34.12
C VAL A 74 -7.30 13.96 33.14
N ILE A 75 -7.56 13.59 31.89
CA ILE A 75 -6.63 13.75 30.76
C ILE A 75 -7.14 14.91 29.89
N THR A 76 -6.31 15.93 29.69
CA THR A 76 -6.66 17.12 28.90
C THR A 76 -5.98 17.08 27.53
N VAL A 77 -6.75 17.30 26.46
CA VAL A 77 -6.24 17.37 25.08
C VAL A 77 -6.25 18.82 24.61
N ASN A 78 -5.10 19.35 24.21
CA ASN A 78 -4.98 20.70 23.62
C ASN A 78 -4.89 20.62 22.09
N PRO A 79 -5.91 21.07 21.33
CA PRO A 79 -5.91 20.98 19.87
C PRO A 79 -4.92 21.95 19.20
N ASN A 80 -4.39 22.95 19.92
CA ASN A 80 -3.41 23.90 19.39
C ASN A 80 -1.97 23.38 19.46
N THR A 81 -1.74 22.23 20.10
CA THR A 81 -0.43 21.60 20.15
C THR A 81 -0.38 20.46 19.14
N THR A 82 0.40 20.64 18.07
CA THR A 82 0.56 19.65 17.01
C THR A 82 1.90 18.92 17.10
N TYR A 83 1.90 17.63 16.76
CA TYR A 83 3.11 16.80 16.66
C TYR A 83 3.22 16.19 15.25
N GLN A 84 3.86 15.02 15.12
CA GLN A 84 4.02 14.34 13.84
C GLN A 84 2.67 13.97 13.22
N SER A 85 2.59 14.06 11.89
CA SER A 85 1.49 13.47 11.13
C SER A 85 1.65 11.95 11.06
N MET A 86 0.55 11.23 11.20
CA MET A 86 0.54 9.77 11.12
C MET A 86 0.25 9.34 9.68
N VAL A 87 1.18 8.60 9.05
CA VAL A 87 0.99 8.07 7.69
C VAL A 87 -0.01 6.91 7.68
N GLY A 88 0.07 6.02 8.66
CA GLY A 88 -0.82 4.87 8.77
C GLY A 88 -0.36 3.84 9.77
N PHE A 89 -1.18 2.81 9.93
CA PHE A 89 -0.90 1.65 10.77
C PHE A 89 -1.04 0.39 9.92
N GLY A 90 -0.27 -0.63 10.28
CA GLY A 90 0.02 -1.70 9.35
C GLY A 90 0.56 -2.97 9.96
N ALA A 91 0.78 -3.94 9.06
CA ALA A 91 1.44 -5.21 9.36
C ALA A 91 2.41 -5.57 8.23
N SER A 92 3.20 -6.64 8.42
CA SER A 92 4.03 -7.18 7.34
C SER A 92 3.26 -8.28 6.61
N PHE A 93 3.19 -8.21 5.29
CA PHE A 93 2.49 -9.19 4.45
C PHE A 93 3.49 -10.15 3.77
N THR A 94 4.25 -10.88 4.59
CA THR A 94 5.33 -11.77 4.13
C THR A 94 4.82 -12.95 3.28
N ASP A 95 5.72 -13.64 2.59
CA ASP A 95 5.39 -14.82 1.77
C ASP A 95 4.60 -15.88 2.56
N SER A 96 4.99 -16.17 3.81
CA SER A 96 4.24 -17.10 4.67
C SER A 96 2.83 -16.59 5.01
N ALA A 97 2.65 -15.28 5.23
CA ALA A 97 1.33 -14.69 5.46
C ALA A 97 0.47 -14.79 4.19
N ALA A 98 1.05 -14.45 3.03
CA ALA A 98 0.40 -14.57 1.73
C ALA A 98 -0.01 -16.02 1.44
N TRP A 99 0.88 -16.98 1.72
CA TRP A 99 0.60 -18.41 1.57
C TRP A 99 -0.57 -18.86 2.44
N ASN A 100 -0.55 -18.53 3.73
CA ASN A 100 -1.62 -18.92 4.66
C ASN A 100 -2.97 -18.32 4.27
N ILE A 101 -3.00 -17.04 3.87
CA ILE A 101 -4.23 -16.37 3.46
C ILE A 101 -4.72 -16.93 2.13
N SER A 102 -3.84 -17.19 1.17
CA SER A 102 -4.20 -17.73 -0.14
C SER A 102 -4.78 -19.14 -0.07
N ASN A 103 -4.33 -19.95 0.90
CA ASN A 103 -4.81 -21.32 1.08
C ASN A 103 -6.00 -21.42 2.05
N SER A 104 -6.42 -20.31 2.67
CA SER A 104 -7.58 -20.30 3.56
C SER A 104 -8.88 -20.31 2.75
N PRO A 105 -9.88 -21.14 3.10
CA PRO A 105 -11.21 -21.05 2.51
C PRO A 105 -11.93 -19.74 2.86
N ARG A 106 -11.45 -19.01 3.88
CA ARG A 106 -11.99 -17.72 4.34
C ARG A 106 -11.13 -16.53 3.92
N ARG A 107 -10.37 -16.67 2.83
CA ARG A 107 -9.48 -15.64 2.29
C ARG A 107 -10.14 -14.27 2.23
N ASP A 108 -11.33 -14.18 1.63
CA ASP A 108 -11.99 -12.90 1.38
C ASP A 108 -12.51 -12.27 2.68
N GLU A 109 -12.99 -13.08 3.63
CA GLU A 109 -13.36 -12.60 4.97
C GLU A 109 -12.14 -12.01 5.70
N ILE A 110 -11.00 -12.71 5.65
CA ILE A 110 -9.74 -12.25 6.27
C ILE A 110 -9.31 -10.92 5.63
N MET A 111 -9.28 -10.85 4.29
CA MET A 111 -8.88 -9.64 3.58
C MET A 111 -9.83 -8.47 3.87
N ASN A 112 -11.14 -8.73 3.97
CA ASN A 112 -12.13 -7.73 4.34
C ASN A 112 -11.91 -7.24 5.78
N SER A 113 -11.70 -8.16 6.74
CA SER A 113 -11.42 -7.80 8.12
C SER A 113 -10.13 -7.00 8.29
N LEU A 114 -9.11 -7.24 7.47
CA LEU A 114 -7.83 -6.53 7.55
C LEU A 114 -7.87 -5.14 6.89
N PHE A 115 -8.41 -5.03 5.68
CA PHE A 115 -8.23 -3.83 4.84
C PHE A 115 -9.47 -2.96 4.67
N ASN A 116 -10.67 -3.47 4.97
CA ASN A 116 -11.87 -2.65 4.87
C ASN A 116 -11.92 -1.62 6.01
N THR A 117 -12.15 -0.36 5.68
CA THR A 117 -12.18 0.76 6.63
C THR A 117 -13.50 0.87 7.41
N THR A 118 -14.55 0.20 6.94
CA THR A 118 -15.90 0.28 7.51
C THR A 118 -16.27 -1.00 8.26
N SER A 119 -16.04 -2.16 7.64
CA SER A 119 -16.38 -3.47 8.23
C SER A 119 -15.16 -4.22 8.81
N GLY A 120 -13.96 -3.64 8.71
CA GLY A 120 -12.72 -4.22 9.19
C GLY A 120 -11.88 -3.22 10.00
N ILE A 121 -10.62 -3.56 10.24
CA ILE A 121 -9.67 -2.72 11.01
C ILE A 121 -8.98 -1.64 10.16
N GLY A 122 -9.17 -1.67 8.83
CA GLY A 122 -8.69 -0.63 7.93
C GLY A 122 -7.17 -0.42 7.91
N LEU A 123 -6.37 -1.50 7.83
CA LEU A 123 -4.92 -1.36 7.68
C LEU A 123 -4.57 -0.51 6.46
N SER A 124 -3.78 0.55 6.67
CA SER A 124 -3.42 1.54 5.65
C SER A 124 -1.94 1.53 5.28
N PHE A 125 -1.14 0.70 5.95
CA PHE A 125 0.30 0.59 5.71
C PHE A 125 0.73 -0.88 5.69
N LEU A 126 1.67 -1.25 4.81
CA LEU A 126 2.25 -2.59 4.76
C LEU A 126 3.76 -2.53 4.69
N ARG A 127 4.42 -3.44 5.41
CA ARG A 127 5.86 -3.69 5.28
C ARG A 127 6.09 -4.92 4.41
N GLN A 128 6.73 -4.73 3.25
CA GLN A 128 7.06 -5.81 2.34
C GLN A 128 8.57 -6.09 2.28
N PRO A 129 9.02 -7.34 2.55
CA PRO A 129 10.40 -7.72 2.31
C PRO A 129 10.78 -7.60 0.83
N ILE A 130 12.04 -7.24 0.56
CA ILE A 130 12.67 -7.25 -0.77
C ILE A 130 13.52 -8.52 -0.83
N GLY A 131 13.10 -9.50 -1.63
CA GLY A 131 13.64 -10.86 -1.63
C GLY A 131 13.10 -11.69 -0.46
N ALA A 132 13.76 -12.81 -0.17
CA ALA A 132 13.37 -13.69 0.92
C ALA A 132 13.60 -13.03 2.29
N SER A 133 12.64 -13.19 3.19
CA SER A 133 12.83 -13.05 4.64
C SER A 133 12.93 -14.43 5.32
N ASP A 134 13.16 -14.42 6.63
CA ASP A 134 12.98 -15.58 7.52
C ASP A 134 11.56 -16.18 7.46
N PHE A 135 10.56 -15.39 7.09
CA PHE A 135 9.17 -15.82 6.82
C PHE A 135 8.91 -16.09 5.32
N SER A 136 9.90 -16.60 4.60
CA SER A 136 9.69 -17.08 3.23
C SER A 136 9.08 -18.47 3.23
N HIS A 137 8.03 -18.68 2.45
CA HIS A 137 7.40 -20.00 2.34
C HIS A 137 8.32 -21.03 1.64
N SER A 138 9.17 -20.57 0.74
CA SER A 138 10.10 -21.40 -0.04
C SER A 138 11.57 -21.17 0.37
N ASN A 139 12.52 -21.74 -0.37
CA ASN A 139 13.95 -21.55 -0.13
C ASN A 139 14.36 -20.07 -0.13
N PHE A 140 15.49 -19.75 0.52
CA PHE A 140 16.06 -18.41 0.46
C PHE A 140 16.34 -17.99 -0.99
N TYR A 141 15.77 -16.86 -1.39
CA TYR A 141 15.90 -16.28 -2.71
C TYR A 141 16.23 -14.79 -2.63
N THR A 142 16.91 -14.30 -3.65
CA THR A 142 16.97 -12.87 -3.97
C THR A 142 16.51 -12.71 -5.42
N TYR A 143 16.24 -11.49 -5.87
CA TYR A 143 15.74 -11.24 -7.22
C TYR A 143 16.78 -11.53 -8.32
N ASP A 144 18.05 -11.69 -7.96
CA ASP A 144 19.15 -12.07 -8.86
C ASP A 144 19.91 -13.31 -8.36
N THR A 145 19.17 -14.39 -8.06
CA THR A 145 19.78 -15.70 -7.78
C THR A 145 19.93 -16.51 -9.07
N ALA A 146 20.69 -16.00 -10.03
CA ALA A 146 21.28 -16.87 -11.05
C ALA A 146 22.57 -17.47 -10.46
N ARG A 147 22.78 -18.79 -10.59
CA ARG A 147 24.12 -19.35 -10.40
C ARG A 147 25.04 -18.59 -11.35
N ARG A 148 25.96 -17.79 -10.81
CA ARG A 148 27.08 -17.24 -11.59
C ARG A 148 27.88 -18.42 -12.10
N THR A 149 27.51 -18.93 -13.27
CA THR A 149 28.35 -19.80 -14.07
C THR A 149 29.54 -18.94 -14.48
N ARG A 150 30.57 -18.94 -13.61
CA ARG A 150 31.91 -18.38 -13.81
C ARG A 150 31.93 -17.04 -14.56
N LEU A 151 32.01 -15.93 -13.83
CA LEU A 151 32.63 -14.71 -14.35
C LEU A 151 34.13 -14.99 -14.60
N SER A 152 34.44 -15.75 -15.64
CA SER A 152 35.76 -15.76 -16.26
C SER A 152 35.81 -14.56 -17.18
N ARG A 153 36.13 -13.40 -16.61
CA ARG A 153 36.90 -12.33 -17.27
C ARG A 153 37.26 -11.28 -16.22
N GLY A 154 38.57 -11.07 -16.10
CA GLY A 154 39.25 -10.45 -14.98
C GLY A 154 38.67 -9.12 -14.52
N PHE A 155 38.52 -8.99 -13.20
CA PHE A 155 38.33 -7.71 -12.54
C PHE A 155 39.70 -7.27 -11.98
N PRO A 156 40.28 -6.11 -12.35
CA PRO A 156 41.73 -5.92 -12.30
C PRO A 156 42.30 -5.47 -10.95
N TRP A 157 41.47 -5.33 -9.90
CA TRP A 157 41.89 -4.62 -8.68
C TRP A 157 42.39 -5.51 -7.53
N ARG A 158 42.76 -6.77 -7.76
CA ARG A 158 43.34 -7.65 -6.72
C ARG A 158 44.76 -8.06 -7.04
N THR A 159 45.70 -7.13 -6.88
CA THR A 159 47.10 -7.44 -6.61
C THR A 159 47.61 -6.57 -5.47
N THR A 160 47.28 -6.96 -4.24
CA THR A 160 48.11 -6.76 -3.05
C THR A 160 47.66 -7.74 -1.99
N THR A 161 48.44 -8.80 -1.83
CA THR A 161 48.37 -9.73 -0.70
C THR A 161 48.77 -8.97 0.57
N PRO A 162 47.96 -8.87 1.64
CA PRO A 162 48.50 -8.56 2.94
C PRO A 162 49.05 -9.85 3.54
N THR A 163 50.36 -9.92 3.65
CA THR A 163 51.12 -10.89 4.41
C THR A 163 50.55 -11.02 5.83
N SER A 164 50.08 -12.22 6.18
CA SER A 164 49.88 -12.77 7.53
C SER A 164 49.35 -11.84 8.65
N CYS A 165 48.08 -12.00 9.02
CA CYS A 165 47.62 -11.65 10.36
C CYS A 165 48.08 -12.75 11.35
N ARG A 166 49.27 -12.58 11.93
CA ARG A 166 49.71 -13.36 13.10
C ARG A 166 49.08 -12.74 14.35
N TRP A 167 48.13 -13.46 14.95
CA TRP A 167 47.50 -13.07 16.22
C TRP A 167 48.51 -13.26 17.35
N SER A 168 49.09 -12.17 17.87
CA SER A 168 49.97 -12.22 19.04
C SER A 168 49.13 -12.06 20.31
N SER A 169 48.96 -13.14 21.07
CA SER A 169 48.47 -13.08 22.45
C SER A 169 49.54 -12.42 23.33
N ARG A 170 49.21 -11.26 23.92
CA ARG A 170 50.00 -10.67 25.01
C ARG A 170 49.47 -11.16 26.36
N PRO A 171 50.31 -11.58 27.31
CA PRO A 171 49.87 -11.84 28.68
C PRO A 171 49.57 -10.52 29.40
N ARG A 172 48.53 -10.53 30.22
CA ARG A 172 48.22 -9.46 31.20
C ARG A 172 49.25 -9.50 32.33
N ALA A 173 49.74 -8.31 32.70
CA ALA A 173 50.27 -8.04 34.03
C ALA A 173 49.10 -7.79 34.99
#